data_AF-A0A9N8D8P2-F1
#
_entry.id   AF-A0A9N8D8P2-F1
#
_cell.length_a   1.000
_cell.length_b   1.000
_cell.length_c   1.000
_cell.angle_alpha   90.00
_cell.angle_beta   90.00
_cell.angle_gamma   90.00
#
_symmetry.space_group_name_H-M   'P 1'
#
loop_
_entity.id
_entity.type
_entity.pdbx_description
1 polymer ?
#
loop_
_entity_poly.entity_id
_entity_poly.type
_entity_poly.pdbx_seq_one_letter_code
_entity_poly.pdbx_strand_id
1 'polypeptide(L)'
;MSQVFESETTFDTDISSWDVSNVKNMNSMFLGASTFNQNIRQWDVGAVTDFGFMFSDATSFNQNLCEWGDHITAPAPTVDVSGMFLPSGPAGSCLTTDPDLSTSPKGPFCQSC
;
A
#
# COMPACT_ATOMS: atom_id res chain seq x y z
N MET A 1 -0.86 1.21 -13.07
CA MET A 1 -0.11 2.47 -13.10
C MET A 1 1.16 2.20 -12.32
N SER A 2 2.29 1.88 -12.96
CA SER A 2 3.43 1.29 -12.24
C SER A 2 4.61 2.24 -11.97
N GLN A 3 4.59 3.51 -12.43
CA GLN A 3 5.81 4.35 -12.41
C GLN A 3 5.53 5.86 -12.34
N VAL A 4 4.33 6.28 -11.89
CA VAL A 4 3.92 7.68 -12.07
C VAL A 4 4.69 8.65 -11.15
N PHE A 5 5.19 8.21 -9.98
CA PHE A 5 5.89 9.07 -9.00
C PHE A 5 7.17 8.47 -8.42
N GLU A 6 7.78 7.50 -9.12
CA GLU A 6 8.94 6.69 -8.69
C GLU A 6 10.21 7.48 -8.25
N SER A 7 10.27 8.80 -8.42
CA SER A 7 11.41 9.62 -7.98
C SER A 7 11.03 11.03 -7.54
N GLU A 8 9.74 11.30 -7.33
CA GLU A 8 9.29 12.59 -6.84
C GLU A 8 9.35 12.61 -5.31
N THR A 9 10.54 12.93 -4.79
CA THR A 9 10.80 12.95 -3.34
C THR A 9 9.89 13.93 -2.58
N THR A 10 9.36 14.94 -3.27
CA THR A 10 8.48 15.99 -2.70
C THR A 10 6.99 15.79 -2.98
N PHE A 11 6.58 14.60 -3.46
CA PHE A 11 5.18 14.34 -3.79
C PHE A 11 4.29 14.23 -2.54
N ASP A 12 3.56 15.30 -2.24
CA ASP A 12 2.59 15.35 -1.13
C ASP A 12 1.27 16.03 -1.56
N THR A 13 0.83 15.77 -2.79
CA THR A 13 -0.43 16.32 -3.31
C THR A 13 -1.62 15.54 -2.75
N ASP A 14 -2.76 16.20 -2.51
CA ASP A 14 -4.00 15.52 -2.13
C ASP A 14 -4.47 14.58 -3.25
N ILE A 15 -4.42 13.28 -2.96
CA ILE A 15 -4.84 12.20 -3.85
C ILE A 15 -6.04 11.42 -3.30
N SER A 16 -6.70 11.92 -2.24
CA SER A 16 -7.85 11.26 -1.63
C SER A 16 -9.00 11.04 -2.63
N SER A 17 -9.09 11.87 -3.67
CA SER A 17 -10.13 11.82 -4.71
C SER A 17 -9.83 10.87 -5.88
N TRP A 18 -8.70 10.18 -5.88
CA TRP A 18 -8.33 9.31 -7.00
C TRP A 18 -9.19 8.04 -7.02
N ASP A 19 -9.84 7.81 -8.15
CA ASP A 19 -10.54 6.56 -8.41
C ASP A 19 -9.54 5.50 -8.89
N VAL A 20 -9.26 4.56 -8.00
CA VAL A 20 -8.37 3.43 -8.27
C VAL A 20 -9.10 2.07 -8.30
N SER A 21 -10.44 2.09 -8.30
CA SER A 21 -11.31 0.89 -8.26
C SER A 21 -11.04 -0.13 -9.38
N ASN A 22 -10.54 0.33 -10.52
CA ASN A 22 -10.23 -0.51 -11.68
C ASN A 22 -8.73 -0.78 -11.87
N VAL A 23 -7.88 -0.29 -10.96
CA VAL A 23 -6.44 -0.46 -11.06
C VAL A 23 -6.06 -1.85 -10.57
N LYS A 24 -5.28 -2.58 -11.37
CA LYS A 24 -4.78 -3.92 -11.02
C LYS A 24 -3.33 -3.93 -10.53
N ASN A 25 -2.54 -2.96 -10.97
CA ASN A 25 -1.12 -2.87 -10.65
C ASN A 25 -0.81 -1.45 -10.16
N MET A 26 -0.35 -1.37 -8.92
CA MET A 26 0.12 -0.18 -8.21
C MET A 26 1.59 -0.31 -7.79
N ASN A 27 2.33 -1.20 -8.45
CA ASN A 27 3.74 -1.43 -8.20
C ASN A 27 4.51 -0.10 -8.28
N SER A 28 5.44 0.13 -7.35
CA SER A 28 6.36 1.28 -7.31
C SER A 28 5.70 2.67 -7.46
N MET A 29 4.40 2.79 -7.19
CA MET A 29 3.65 4.02 -7.47
C MET A 29 4.15 5.22 -6.66
N PHE A 30 4.60 5.00 -5.43
CA PHE A 30 5.21 6.00 -4.53
C PHE A 30 6.63 5.61 -4.10
N LEU A 31 7.31 4.80 -4.93
CA LEU A 31 8.72 4.48 -4.71
C LEU A 31 9.52 5.80 -4.64
N GLY A 32 10.32 6.02 -3.60
CA GLY A 32 11.13 7.22 -3.40
C GLY A 32 10.38 8.48 -2.97
N ALA A 33 9.06 8.43 -2.76
CA ALA A 33 8.26 9.59 -2.32
C ALA A 33 8.44 9.84 -0.81
N SER A 34 9.63 10.28 -0.42
CA SER A 34 10.07 10.35 0.99
C SER A 34 9.23 11.26 1.89
N THR A 35 8.50 12.23 1.32
CA THR A 35 7.59 13.16 2.02
C THR A 35 6.13 12.72 2.01
N PHE A 36 5.78 11.69 1.24
CA PHE A 36 4.39 11.26 1.05
C PHE A 36 3.78 10.73 2.36
N ASN A 37 2.69 11.36 2.83
CA ASN A 37 1.97 10.93 4.03
C ASN A 37 0.45 11.16 3.93
N GLN A 38 -0.09 11.11 2.72
CA GLN A 38 -1.50 11.37 2.47
C GLN A 38 -2.40 10.21 2.88
N ASN A 39 -3.61 10.52 3.31
CA ASN A 39 -4.60 9.51 3.71
C ASN A 39 -5.17 8.81 2.46
N ILE A 40 -4.87 7.51 2.32
CA ILE A 40 -5.33 6.66 1.22
C ILE A 40 -6.44 5.70 1.60
N ARG A 41 -7.04 5.81 2.80
CA ARG A 41 -8.06 4.87 3.28
C ARG A 41 -9.31 4.82 2.41
N GLN A 42 -9.60 5.89 1.67
CA GLN A 42 -10.78 5.99 0.79
C GLN A 42 -10.59 5.29 -0.56
N TRP A 43 -9.38 4.82 -0.85
CA TRP A 43 -9.07 4.18 -2.12
C TRP A 43 -9.64 2.77 -2.19
N ASP A 44 -10.47 2.52 -3.19
CA ASP A 44 -10.94 1.18 -3.49
C ASP A 44 -9.84 0.38 -4.21
N VAL A 45 -9.15 -0.48 -3.46
CA VAL A 45 -8.09 -1.34 -3.99
C VAL A 45 -8.54 -2.78 -4.20
N GLY A 46 -9.85 -3.03 -4.30
CA GLY A 46 -10.42 -4.37 -4.43
C GLY A 46 -10.01 -5.13 -5.69
N ALA A 47 -9.62 -4.42 -6.74
CA ALA A 47 -9.14 -4.99 -8.00
C ALA A 47 -7.61 -5.11 -8.09
N VAL A 48 -6.86 -4.57 -7.11
CA VAL A 48 -5.40 -4.51 -7.15
C VAL A 48 -4.81 -5.85 -6.75
N THR A 49 -3.85 -6.32 -7.55
CA THR A 49 -3.14 -7.59 -7.34
C THR A 49 -1.64 -7.39 -7.14
N ASP A 50 -1.09 -6.19 -7.35
CA ASP A 50 0.34 -5.92 -7.21
C ASP A 50 0.57 -4.54 -6.57
N PHE A 51 1.12 -4.56 -5.37
CA PHE A 51 1.55 -3.43 -4.54
C PHE A 51 3.08 -3.45 -4.33
N GLY A 52 3.82 -4.21 -5.13
CA GLY A 52 5.26 -4.37 -4.94
C GLY A 52 5.98 -3.02 -4.96
N PHE A 53 6.89 -2.79 -4.01
CA PHE A 53 7.66 -1.54 -3.87
C PHE A 53 6.81 -0.24 -3.80
N MET A 54 5.49 -0.32 -3.58
CA MET A 54 4.61 0.84 -3.69
C MET A 54 5.02 2.02 -2.80
N PHE A 55 5.47 1.76 -1.57
CA PHE A 55 5.93 2.76 -0.59
C PHE A 55 7.41 2.59 -0.23
N SER A 56 8.17 1.96 -1.11
CA SER A 56 9.60 1.79 -0.91
C SER A 56 10.25 3.17 -0.84
N ASP A 57 11.13 3.42 0.13
CA ASP A 57 11.74 4.74 0.41
C ASP A 57 10.77 5.90 0.77
N ALA A 58 9.48 5.63 1.02
CA ALA A 58 8.51 6.63 1.47
C ALA A 58 8.61 6.90 2.99
N THR A 59 9.72 7.50 3.41
CA THR A 59 10.12 7.59 4.83
C THR A 59 9.15 8.33 5.76
N SER A 60 8.32 9.24 5.24
CA SER A 60 7.35 10.02 6.03
C SER A 60 5.97 9.38 6.10
N PHE A 61 5.75 8.29 5.36
CA PHE A 61 4.45 7.63 5.29
C PHE A 61 4.11 6.99 6.63
N ASN A 62 3.07 7.47 7.31
CA ASN A 62 2.65 7.00 8.62
C ASN A 62 1.12 6.82 8.74
N GLN A 63 0.50 6.20 7.74
CA GLN A 63 -0.95 5.98 7.71
C GLN A 63 -1.31 4.56 8.11
N ASN A 64 -2.46 4.42 8.78
CA ASN A 64 -3.04 3.11 9.09
C ASN A 64 -3.64 2.49 7.82
N LEU A 65 -3.19 1.28 7.48
CA LEU A 65 -3.61 0.52 6.31
C LEU A 65 -4.64 -0.59 6.63
N CYS A 66 -5.06 -0.76 7.88
CA CYS A 66 -6.02 -1.80 8.28
C CYS A 66 -7.31 -1.68 7.47
N GLU A 67 -7.93 -0.49 7.52
CA GLU A 67 -9.18 -0.19 6.80
C GLU A 67 -8.97 -0.18 5.27
N TRP A 68 -7.76 0.15 4.81
CA TRP A 68 -7.43 0.11 3.39
C TRP A 68 -7.36 -1.32 2.85
N GLY A 69 -6.77 -2.24 3.62
CA GLY A 69 -6.73 -3.67 3.29
C GLY A 69 -8.11 -4.34 3.26
N ASP A 70 -9.10 -3.82 4.00
CA ASP A 70 -10.48 -4.32 3.98
C ASP A 70 -11.15 -4.21 2.60
N HIS A 71 -10.70 -3.25 1.78
CA HIS A 71 -11.19 -3.08 0.42
C HIS A 71 -10.66 -4.14 -0.55
N ILE A 72 -9.61 -4.90 -0.19
CA ILE A 72 -9.04 -5.95 -1.05
C ILE A 72 -10.02 -7.13 -1.13
N THR A 73 -10.85 -7.15 -2.16
CA THR A 73 -11.81 -8.22 -2.45
C THR A 73 -11.23 -9.33 -3.34
N ALA A 74 -9.96 -9.23 -3.73
CA ALA A 74 -9.32 -10.19 -4.61
C ALA A 74 -9.27 -11.60 -3.96
N PRO A 75 -9.56 -12.67 -4.71
CA PRO A 75 -9.43 -14.03 -4.19
C PRO A 75 -7.97 -14.30 -3.82
N ALA A 76 -7.73 -14.71 -2.57
CA ALA A 76 -6.44 -15.21 -2.10
C ALA A 76 -6.00 -16.40 -2.99
N PRO A 77 -4.74 -16.48 -3.47
CA PRO A 77 -3.53 -15.80 -2.98
C PRO A 77 -2.79 -14.96 -4.06
N THR A 78 -3.44 -14.00 -4.72
CA THR A 78 -2.85 -13.31 -5.90
C THR A 78 -2.32 -11.89 -5.65
N VAL A 79 -2.29 -11.42 -4.40
CA VAL A 79 -1.85 -10.05 -4.08
C VAL A 79 -0.37 -10.03 -3.73
N ASP A 80 0.44 -9.42 -4.59
CA ASP A 80 1.87 -9.21 -4.34
C ASP A 80 2.09 -7.93 -3.50
N VAL A 81 2.75 -8.07 -2.35
CA VAL A 81 3.16 -6.95 -1.47
C VAL A 81 4.69 -6.92 -1.29
N SER A 82 5.42 -7.63 -2.15
CA SER A 82 6.86 -7.79 -2.05
C SER A 82 7.57 -6.45 -2.09
N GLY A 83 8.41 -6.19 -1.09
CA GLY A 83 9.23 -4.98 -1.05
C GLY A 83 8.45 -3.67 -0.88
N MET A 84 7.14 -3.72 -0.59
CA MET A 84 6.26 -2.54 -0.48
C MET A 84 6.82 -1.43 0.43
N PHE A 85 7.65 -1.76 1.43
CA PHE A 85 8.28 -0.81 2.37
C PHE A 85 9.81 -0.96 2.48
N LEU A 86 10.51 -1.58 1.53
CA LEU A 86 11.99 -1.63 1.57
C LEU A 86 12.59 -0.28 1.16
N PRO A 87 13.87 0.03 1.42
CA PRO A 87 14.66 -0.27 2.61
C PRO A 87 14.22 0.49 3.90
N SER A 88 13.20 1.34 3.84
CA SER A 88 12.71 2.18 4.95
C SER A 88 11.50 1.58 5.69
N GLY A 89 11.70 0.90 6.82
CA GLY A 89 10.59 0.54 7.72
C GLY A 89 10.45 1.47 8.94
N PRO A 90 9.28 1.57 9.63
CA PRO A 90 7.92 1.17 9.23
C PRO A 90 6.84 2.25 9.48
N ALA A 91 5.63 2.03 8.96
CA ALA A 91 4.43 2.59 9.58
C ALA A 91 3.35 1.52 9.78
N GLY A 92 3.26 1.04 11.03
CA GLY A 92 2.26 0.09 11.54
C GLY A 92 2.61 -1.37 11.27
N SER A 93 3.32 -2.02 12.20
CA SER A 93 3.68 -3.45 12.16
C SER A 93 2.45 -4.36 11.99
N CYS A 94 2.48 -5.49 11.28
CA CYS A 94 3.49 -6.55 11.37
C CYS A 94 3.83 -7.14 9.99
N LEU A 95 5.14 -7.22 9.68
CA LEU A 95 5.67 -7.93 8.51
C LEU A 95 5.71 -9.43 8.79
N THR A 96 4.99 -10.23 8.01
CA THR A 96 5.51 -11.53 7.59
C THR A 96 5.18 -11.67 6.12
N THR A 97 6.08 -12.28 5.34
CA THR A 97 6.11 -12.34 3.86
C THR A 97 4.94 -13.11 3.23
N ASP A 98 3.77 -13.14 3.86
CA ASP A 98 2.55 -13.77 3.39
C ASP A 98 1.32 -12.99 3.90
N PRO A 99 0.55 -12.32 3.01
CA PRO A 99 -0.64 -11.58 3.42
C PRO A 99 -1.83 -12.52 3.61
N ASP A 100 -2.01 -13.10 4.80
CA ASP A 100 -3.24 -13.88 5.06
C ASP A 100 -4.45 -12.96 5.27
N LEU A 101 -5.03 -12.51 4.16
CA LEU A 101 -6.23 -11.68 4.07
C LEU A 101 -7.52 -12.41 4.52
N SER A 102 -7.44 -13.69 4.88
CA SER A 102 -8.60 -14.53 5.19
C SER A 102 -8.84 -14.73 6.71
N THR A 103 -7.88 -14.35 7.56
CA THR A 103 -7.99 -14.53 9.01
C THR A 103 -8.60 -13.31 9.70
N SER A 104 -9.08 -13.48 10.93
CA SER A 104 -9.51 -12.37 11.78
C SER A 104 -8.53 -12.24 12.95
N PRO A 105 -7.83 -11.10 13.10
CA PRO A 105 -7.95 -9.89 12.28
C PRO A 105 -7.19 -10.02 10.94
N LYS A 106 -7.66 -9.27 9.94
CA LYS A 106 -7.38 -9.48 8.51
C LYS A 106 -5.94 -9.11 8.14
N GLY A 107 -5.09 -10.11 7.91
CA GLY A 107 -3.83 -9.97 7.18
C GLY A 107 -2.85 -8.90 7.69
N PRO A 108 -1.76 -8.66 6.94
CA PRO A 108 -0.55 -7.98 7.43
C PRO A 108 -0.74 -6.47 7.63
N PHE A 109 -1.86 -5.94 7.14
CA PHE A 109 -2.25 -4.55 7.35
C PHE A 109 -3.07 -4.36 8.62
N CYS A 110 -3.68 -5.42 9.16
CA CYS A 110 -4.54 -5.38 10.33
C CYS A 110 -4.16 -6.47 11.33
N GLN A 111 -2.99 -6.35 11.93
CA GLN A 111 -2.81 -6.85 13.29
C GLN A 111 -2.14 -5.75 14.09
N SER A 112 -2.76 -5.37 15.22
CA SER A 112 -1.94 -5.01 16.37
C SER A 112 -0.95 -6.14 16.55
N CYS A 113 0.32 -5.88 16.28
CA CYS A 113 1.32 -6.40 17.20
C CYS A 113 0.84 -5.98 18.63
#